data_AF-A0A938ZWJ1-F1
#
_entry.id   AF-A0A938ZWJ1-F1
#
_cell.length_a   1.000
_cell.length_b   1.000
_cell.length_c   1.000
_cell.angle_alpha   90.00
_cell.angle_beta   90.00
_cell.angle_gamma   90.00
#
_symmetry.space_group_name_H-M   'P 1'
#
loop_
_entity.id
_entity.type
_entity.pdbx_description
1 polymer ?
#
loop_
_entity_poly.entity_id
_entity_poly.type
_entity_poly.pdbx_seq_one_letter_code
_entity_poly.pdbx_strand_id
1 'polypeptide(L)'
;MAPVSIVTTRKCFPGTRALSIKAVLAGGGFFHRLGLSETVLIFNQHLIFLGGIVGLIERMNELRRQFPEQHICVELDTPKVNTLLA
;
A
#
# COMPACT_ATOMS: atom_id res chain seq x y z
N MET A 1 -13.64 -0.10 -17.13
CA MET A 1 -12.53 0.58 -16.44
C MET A 1 -11.40 0.71 -17.44
N ALA A 2 -10.75 1.87 -17.58
CA ALA A 2 -9.51 1.94 -18.37
C ALA A 2 -8.46 0.99 -17.75
N PRO A 3 -7.56 0.39 -18.54
CA PRO A 3 -6.58 -0.58 -18.04
C PRO A 3 -5.60 0.01 -17.01
N VAL A 4 -5.51 1.35 -16.93
CA VAL A 4 -4.67 2.09 -15.99
C VAL A 4 -5.51 3.17 -15.31
N SER A 5 -5.42 3.24 -13.98
CA SER A 5 -6.08 4.27 -13.17
C SER A 5 -5.05 5.20 -12.52
N ILE A 6 -5.34 6.50 -12.50
CA ILE A 6 -4.55 7.47 -11.73
C ILE A 6 -5.03 7.43 -10.28
N VAL A 7 -4.12 7.11 -9.35
CA VAL A 7 -4.40 7.04 -7.91
C VAL A 7 -3.49 7.98 -7.11
N THR A 8 -4.04 8.62 -6.08
CA THR A 8 -3.27 9.50 -5.18
C THR A 8 -2.66 8.75 -4.00
N THR A 9 -1.62 9.36 -3.42
CA THR A 9 -0.94 8.88 -2.21
C THR A 9 -1.36 9.68 -0.98
N ARG A 10 -0.68 9.48 0.16
CA ARG A 10 -0.87 10.27 1.38
C ARG A 10 0.02 11.53 1.45
N LYS A 11 0.74 11.85 0.38
CA LYS A 11 1.61 13.03 0.28
C LYS A 11 0.74 14.27 -0.01
N CYS A 12 0.19 14.88 1.03
CA CYS A 12 -0.58 16.12 0.97
C CYS A 12 -0.05 17.15 1.98
N PHE A 13 -0.38 18.43 1.80
CA PHE A 13 -0.04 19.44 2.81
C PHE A 13 -0.75 19.13 4.14
N PRO A 14 -0.09 19.30 5.29
CA PRO A 14 -0.70 19.08 6.60
C PRO A 14 -2.03 19.85 6.75
N GLY A 15 -3.07 19.19 7.28
CA GLY A 15 -4.40 19.78 7.46
C GLY A 15 -5.26 19.91 6.19
N THR A 16 -4.72 19.66 5.00
CA THR A 16 -5.45 19.90 3.72
C THR A 16 -6.05 18.64 3.09
N ARG A 17 -6.00 17.51 3.78
CA ARG A 17 -6.30 16.20 3.18
C ARG A 17 -7.68 16.12 2.51
N ALA A 18 -8.72 16.60 3.18
CA ALA A 18 -10.08 16.59 2.64
C ALA A 18 -10.19 17.41 1.34
N LEU A 19 -9.49 18.55 1.28
CA LEU A 19 -9.42 19.38 0.08
C LEU A 19 -8.69 18.67 -1.06
N SER A 20 -7.53 18.05 -0.77
CA SER A 20 -6.77 17.29 -1.78
C SER A 20 -7.59 16.12 -2.35
N ILE A 21 -8.32 15.40 -1.50
CA ILE A 21 -9.23 14.30 -1.91
C ILE A 21 -10.31 14.82 -2.85
N LYS A 22 -10.96 15.94 -2.52
CA LYS A 22 -12.00 16.55 -3.35
C LYS A 22 -11.45 16.98 -4.71
N ALA A 23 -10.24 17.55 -4.75
CA ALA A 23 -9.59 17.94 -6.00
C ALA A 23 -9.26 16.74 -6.89
N VAL A 24 -8.77 15.64 -6.31
CA VAL A 24 -8.46 14.40 -7.04
C VAL A 24 -9.71 13.80 -7.68
N LEU A 25 -10.82 13.71 -6.93
CA LEU A 25 -12.10 13.22 -7.47
C LEU A 25 -12.62 14.11 -8.59
N ALA A 26 -12.55 15.44 -8.43
CA ALA A 26 -12.97 16.37 -9.47
C ALA A 26 -12.14 16.24 -10.76
N GLY A 27 -10.88 15.83 -10.65
CA GLY A 27 -9.99 15.53 -11.78
C GLY A 27 -10.14 14.12 -12.36
N GLY A 28 -11.06 13.29 -11.84
CA GLY A 28 -11.25 11.91 -12.29
C GLY A 28 -10.22 10.89 -11.78
N GLY A 29 -9.41 11.28 -10.79
CA GLY A 29 -8.49 10.38 -10.11
C GLY A 29 -9.15 9.64 -8.94
N PHE A 30 -8.48 8.60 -8.47
CA PHE A 30 -8.92 7.76 -7.35
C PHE A 30 -7.92 7.78 -6.20
N PHE A 31 -8.23 7.09 -5.12
CA PHE A 31 -7.36 6.98 -3.95
C PHE A 31 -6.70 5.62 -3.94
N HIS A 32 -5.40 5.58 -3.68
CA HIS A 32 -4.75 4.31 -3.36
C HIS A 32 -5.21 3.83 -1.97
N ARG A 33 -5.21 4.73 -0.97
CA ARG A 33 -5.70 4.48 0.39
C ARG A 33 -5.99 5.79 1.13
N LEU A 34 -7.03 5.82 1.95
CA LEU A 34 -7.49 7.01 2.67
C LEU A 34 -6.99 7.12 4.11
N GLY A 35 -6.15 6.22 4.60
CA GLY A 35 -5.68 6.23 5.98
C GLY A 35 -4.60 5.18 6.19
N LEU A 36 -4.24 4.93 7.46
CA LEU A 36 -3.34 3.83 7.84
C LEU A 36 -4.09 2.52 8.15
N SER A 37 -5.39 2.59 8.40
CA SER A 37 -6.18 1.48 8.93
C SER A 37 -6.82 0.59 7.85
N GLU A 38 -6.99 1.08 6.61
CA GLU A 38 -7.73 0.34 5.57
C GLU A 38 -6.89 -0.73 4.86
N THR A 39 -5.57 -0.59 4.86
CA THR A 39 -4.67 -1.45 4.08
C THR A 39 -3.35 -1.61 4.81
N VAL A 40 -2.80 -2.82 4.82
CA VAL A 40 -1.42 -3.02 5.27
C VAL A 40 -0.51 -2.78 4.06
N LEU A 41 0.25 -1.67 4.07
CA LEU A 41 1.21 -1.37 3.01
C LEU A 41 2.62 -1.50 3.58
N ILE A 42 3.35 -2.49 3.09
CA ILE A 42 4.68 -2.85 3.57
C ILE A 42 5.72 -2.20 2.65
N PHE A 43 6.48 -1.26 3.20
CA PHE A 43 7.60 -0.62 2.52
C PHE A 43 8.93 -1.30 2.88
N ASN A 44 9.99 -0.98 2.14
CA ASN A 44 11.34 -1.46 2.42
C ASN A 44 11.81 -1.17 3.85
N GLN A 45 11.40 -0.05 4.44
CA GLN A 45 11.75 0.29 5.82
C GLN A 45 11.16 -0.72 6.81
N HIS A 46 9.99 -1.28 6.53
CA HIS A 46 9.42 -2.36 7.36
C HIS A 46 10.21 -3.67 7.19
N LEU A 47 10.68 -3.97 5.98
CA LEU A 47 11.48 -5.18 5.72
C LEU A 47 12.75 -5.23 6.58
N ILE A 48 13.36 -4.08 6.88
CA ILE A 48 14.53 -3.99 7.78
C ILE A 48 14.21 -4.63 9.15
N PHE A 49 13.00 -4.43 9.67
CA PHE A 49 12.56 -5.00 10.96
C PHE A 49 12.07 -6.44 10.86
N LEU A 50 11.76 -6.91 9.64
CA LEU A 50 11.24 -8.25 9.39
C LEU A 50 12.33 -9.27 9.02
N GLY A 51 13.59 -8.85 8.91
CA GLY A 51 14.68 -9.72 8.44
C GLY A 51 14.75 -9.81 6.91
N GLY A 52 14.30 -8.76 6.21
CA GLY A 52 14.23 -8.71 4.76
C GLY A 52 12.98 -9.37 4.19
N ILE A 53 13.01 -9.63 2.87
CA ILE A 53 11.86 -10.19 2.15
C ILE A 53 11.54 -11.63 2.61
N VAL A 54 12.55 -12.43 2.92
CA VAL A 54 12.37 -13.82 3.35
C VAL A 54 11.60 -13.87 4.67
N GLY A 55 12.00 -13.05 5.65
CA GLY A 55 11.28 -12.99 6.93
C GLY A 55 9.87 -12.39 6.82
N LEU A 56 9.61 -11.53 5.82
CA LEU A 56 8.23 -11.13 5.49
C LEU A 56 7.41 -12.32 4.98
N ILE A 57 7.96 -13.12 4.06
CA ILE A 57 7.27 -14.29 3.48
C ILE A 57 6.91 -15.28 4.58
N GLU A 58 7.84 -15.58 5.49
CA GLU A 58 7.61 -16.48 6.62
C GLU A 58 6.47 -16.00 7.53
N ARG A 59 6.35 -14.68 7.75
CA ARG A 59 5.32 -14.05 8.59
C ARG A 59 4.01 -13.75 7.85
N MET A 60 3.94 -13.96 6.54
CA MET A 60 2.78 -13.57 5.72
C MET A 60 1.49 -14.25 6.19
N ASN A 61 1.57 -15.53 6.57
CA ASN A 61 0.41 -16.28 7.07
C ASN A 61 -0.11 -15.76 8.41
N GLU A 62 0.77 -15.27 9.29
CA GLU A 62 0.38 -14.62 10.54
C GLU A 62 -0.25 -13.25 10.28
N LEU A 63 0.34 -12.45 9.39
CA LEU A 63 -0.21 -11.15 9.01
C LEU A 63 -1.63 -11.28 8.45
N ARG A 64 -1.87 -12.25 7.57
CA ARG A 64 -3.21 -12.54 7.03
C ARG A 64 -4.21 -12.98 8.11
N ARG A 65 -3.76 -13.68 9.15
CA ARG A 65 -4.61 -14.06 10.30
C ARG A 65 -4.93 -12.87 11.21
N GLN A 66 -3.97 -11.97 11.42
CA GLN A 66 -4.14 -10.78 12.24
C GLN A 66 -4.99 -9.71 11.56
N PHE A 67 -4.89 -9.61 10.23
CA PHE A 67 -5.55 -8.60 9.40
C PHE A 67 -6.39 -9.26 8.30
N PRO A 68 -7.45 -10.02 8.65
CA PRO A 68 -8.18 -10.85 7.69
C PRO A 68 -9.00 -10.03 6.68
N GLU A 69 -9.39 -8.80 7.03
CA GLU A 69 -10.22 -7.94 6.17
C GLU A 69 -9.41 -6.91 5.39
N GLN A 70 -8.13 -6.71 5.75
CA GLN A 70 -7.28 -5.73 5.08
C GLN A 70 -6.53 -6.37 3.91
N HIS A 71 -6.50 -5.65 2.79
CA HIS A 71 -5.55 -5.95 1.74
C HIS A 71 -4.11 -5.74 2.25
N ILE A 72 -3.24 -6.72 1.99
CA ILE A 72 -1.81 -6.65 2.29
C ILE A 72 -1.07 -6.41 0.97
N CYS A 73 -0.44 -5.25 0.85
CA CYS A 73 0.35 -4.83 -0.30
C CYS A 73 1.81 -4.67 0.11
N VAL A 74 2.73 -5.07 -0.77
CA VAL A 74 4.18 -4.92 -0.56
C VAL A 74 4.74 -4.06 -1.68
N GLU A 75 5.44 -2.98 -1.33
CA GLU A 75 6.16 -2.15 -2.30
C GLU A 75 7.49 -2.82 -2.67
N LEU A 76 7.75 -2.93 -3.97
CA LEU A 76 8.93 -3.60 -4.51
C LEU A 76 9.65 -2.65 -5.47
N ASP A 77 10.94 -2.44 -5.24
CA ASP A 77 11.80 -1.64 -6.12
C ASP A 77 12.44 -2.45 -7.25
N THR A 78 12.32 -3.78 -7.21
CA THR A 78 12.96 -4.68 -8.18
C THR A 78 11.99 -5.77 -8.63
N PRO A 79 11.83 -5.99 -9.95
CA PRO A 79 10.87 -6.94 -10.49
C PRO A 79 11.16 -8.40 -10.13
N LYS A 80 12.41 -8.76 -9.82
CA LYS A 80 12.80 -10.13 -9.42
C LYS A 80 12.10 -10.62 -8.14
N VAL A 81 11.66 -9.70 -7.28
CA VAL A 81 11.01 -10.04 -6.00
C VAL A 81 9.54 -10.41 -6.18
N ASN A 82 8.90 -9.95 -7.25
CA ASN A 82 7.48 -10.21 -7.51
C ASN A 82 7.18 -11.71 -7.65
N THR A 83 8.12 -12.49 -8.19
CA THR A 83 7.97 -13.93 -8.38
C THR A 83 8.00 -14.74 -7.08
N LEU A 84 8.51 -14.17 -5.97
CA LEU A 84 8.62 -14.85 -4.68
C LEU A 84 7.40 -14.61 -3.77
N LEU A 85 6.56 -13.63 -4.09
CA LEU A 85 5.39 -13.23 -3.30
C LEU A 85 4.04 -13.66 -3.92
N ALA A 86 4.08 -14.23 -5.13
CA ALA A 86 2.91 -14.81 -5.82
C ALA A 86 2.61 -16.21 -5.28
#